data_AF-A0A7Z9XP10-F1
#
_entry.id   AF-A0A7Z9XP10-F1
#
_cell.length_a   1.000
_cell.length_b   1.000
_cell.length_c   1.000
_cell.angle_alpha   90.00
_cell.angle_beta   90.00
_cell.angle_gamma   90.00
#
_symmetry.space_group_name_H-M   'P 1'
#
loop_
_entity.id
_entity.type
_entity.pdbx_description
1 polymer ?
#
loop_
_entity_poly.entity_id
_entity_poly.type
_entity_poly.pdbx_seq_one_letter_code
_entity_poly.pdbx_strand_id
1 'polypeptide(L)'
;MGLFLTLDSASARAASGSQRLRIGVVQDGVVRITPDDLRAAGVDPNGVDPRTFAMTSQGQPIALRVAGEADGRFDEGDYIEFFGQKFHGSLQDEKYTDENVYWLTIGGEAGPRIPDILATPRFDLAPPADFATVAHAEENRYWYTQHTAVPPTYESWYWDQLRPSNVRPGVTDTFTATVPYPIANQPFTLTVEENARSKVDHRTTIAFNGQPLVDATWRGKRRALFTATVPAGVAVSGVNTVTIGALLEPGVSGDWVYVNYWELAYRRQFTAWEGRIDFRAEANGPHEYEIDGWTTPQVVILDISDPRLPRRLIEPATMARATWSLRFRVNDAAGDHFWLEEERAIARPASIALRPPLDDLRQPPSGADVIIVTGPGLRQPAQRLAGWHQQRGYSSRVVIFQDLVDEFN
;
A
#
# COMPACT_ATOMS: atom_id res chain seq x y z
N MET A 1 16.59 -23.02 -15.45
CA MET A 1 15.86 -22.04 -16.28
C MET A 1 16.52 -20.71 -16.01
N GLY A 2 17.33 -20.23 -16.96
CA GLY A 2 18.16 -19.04 -16.78
C GLY A 2 17.29 -17.79 -16.75
N LEU A 3 17.42 -16.99 -15.69
CA LEU A 3 16.81 -15.68 -15.57
C LEU A 3 17.56 -14.73 -16.50
N PHE A 4 17.00 -14.47 -17.68
CA PHE A 4 17.45 -13.37 -18.53
C PHE A 4 16.81 -12.08 -18.00
N LEU A 5 17.56 -11.34 -17.19
CA LEU A 5 17.26 -9.95 -16.88
C LEU A 5 17.74 -9.11 -18.07
N THR A 6 16.81 -8.65 -18.89
CA THR A 6 17.05 -7.50 -19.77
C THR A 6 17.20 -6.26 -18.90
N LEU A 7 18.44 -5.81 -18.73
CA LEU A 7 18.76 -4.55 -18.07
C LEU A 7 18.37 -3.41 -19.03
N ASP A 8 17.31 -2.68 -18.71
CA ASP A 8 17.04 -1.41 -19.34
C ASP A 8 18.04 -0.38 -18.78
N SER A 9 18.87 0.16 -19.66
CA SER A 9 20.02 0.98 -19.30
C SER A 9 19.61 2.42 -19.01
N ALA A 10 19.11 2.68 -17.80
CA ALA A 10 19.02 4.03 -17.25
C ALA A 10 18.87 4.02 -15.72
N SER A 11 19.91 3.67 -14.97
CA SER A 11 20.03 4.21 -13.60
C SER A 11 21.00 5.37 -13.64
N ALA A 12 20.52 6.56 -13.30
CA ALA A 12 21.36 7.74 -13.13
C ALA A 12 22.44 7.44 -12.08
N ARG A 13 23.69 7.71 -12.44
CA ARG A 13 24.85 7.69 -11.55
C ARG A 13 24.61 8.74 -10.46
N ALA A 14 24.71 8.37 -9.18
CA ALA A 14 24.81 9.34 -8.11
C ALA A 14 26.03 10.23 -8.38
N ALA A 15 25.82 11.55 -8.55
CA ALA A 15 26.91 12.49 -8.77
C ALA A 15 27.89 12.44 -7.58
N SER A 16 29.18 12.66 -7.84
CA SER A 16 30.20 12.75 -6.77
C SER A 16 29.79 13.82 -5.75
N GLY A 17 29.48 13.40 -4.51
CA GLY A 17 29.01 14.29 -3.44
C GLY A 17 27.49 14.23 -3.17
N SER A 18 26.73 13.46 -3.93
CA SER A 18 25.30 13.23 -3.64
C SER A 18 25.08 12.16 -2.58
N GLN A 19 24.06 12.35 -1.74
CA GLN A 19 23.62 11.38 -0.74
C GLN A 19 22.31 10.74 -1.23
N ARG A 20 22.08 9.47 -0.88
CA ARG A 20 20.85 8.76 -1.23
C ARG A 20 20.27 8.11 0.02
N LEU A 21 18.98 8.31 0.30
CA LEU A 21 18.29 7.68 1.42
C LEU A 21 17.27 6.69 0.89
N ARG A 22 17.24 5.50 1.51
CA ARG A 22 16.17 4.52 1.36
C ARG A 22 15.03 4.92 2.29
N ILE A 23 13.82 4.99 1.76
CA ILE A 23 12.60 5.33 2.48
C ILE A 23 11.60 4.21 2.25
N GLY A 24 11.14 3.57 3.34
CA GLY A 24 10.14 2.52 3.31
C GLY A 24 8.74 3.04 3.58
N VAL A 25 7.77 2.60 2.77
CA VAL A 25 6.35 2.95 2.88
C VAL A 25 5.51 1.67 2.87
N VAL A 26 4.67 1.46 3.88
CA VAL A 26 3.85 0.24 4.06
C VAL A 26 2.34 0.49 3.92
N GLN A 27 1.94 1.75 3.74
CA GLN A 27 0.55 2.16 3.59
C GLN A 27 0.45 3.26 2.52
N ASP A 28 -0.64 3.26 1.76
CA ASP A 28 -0.96 4.34 0.84
C ASP A 28 -1.32 5.61 1.63
N GLY A 29 -0.81 6.76 1.20
CA GLY A 29 -1.12 8.06 1.80
C GLY A 29 -0.03 9.10 1.64
N VAL A 30 -0.23 10.28 2.22
CA VAL A 30 0.83 11.30 2.23
C VAL A 30 1.88 10.91 3.26
N VAL A 31 3.15 10.92 2.85
CA VAL A 31 4.30 10.64 3.72
C VAL A 31 5.10 11.91 3.91
N ARG A 32 5.39 12.26 5.17
CA ARG A 32 6.17 13.44 5.54
C ARG A 32 7.52 13.07 6.13
N ILE A 33 8.58 13.71 5.62
CA ILE A 33 9.96 13.60 6.11
C ILE A 33 10.41 14.96 6.60
N THR A 34 10.86 15.00 7.85
CA THR A 34 11.32 16.22 8.54
C THR A 34 12.85 16.27 8.64
N PRO A 35 13.44 17.44 8.99
CA PRO A 35 14.86 17.54 9.32
C PRO A 35 15.31 16.54 10.40
N ASP A 36 14.45 16.24 11.37
CA ASP A 36 14.75 15.26 12.42
C ASP A 36 14.86 13.84 11.86
N ASP A 37 14.03 13.47 10.88
CA ASP A 37 14.10 12.16 10.23
C ASP A 37 15.39 12.03 9.40
N LEU A 38 15.83 13.09 8.70
CA LEU A 38 17.12 13.11 8.01
C LEU A 38 18.30 12.99 8.99
N ARG A 39 18.24 13.70 10.11
CA ARG A 39 19.27 13.64 11.16
C ARG A 39 19.35 12.25 11.79
N ALA A 40 18.20 11.62 12.06
CA ALA A 40 18.13 10.26 12.56
C ALA A 40 18.72 9.25 11.56
N ALA A 41 18.59 9.51 10.26
CA ALA A 41 19.20 8.70 9.21
C ALA A 41 20.70 8.98 8.99
N GLY A 42 21.29 9.97 9.66
CA GLY A 42 22.71 10.33 9.58
C GLY A 42 23.05 11.39 8.53
N VAL A 43 22.08 12.15 8.04
CA VAL A 43 22.26 13.31 7.16
C VAL A 43 22.16 14.60 7.97
N ASP A 44 23.10 15.53 7.81
CA ASP A 44 23.02 16.86 8.44
C ASP A 44 22.06 17.76 7.64
N PRO A 45 20.87 18.12 8.16
CA PRO A 45 19.90 18.95 7.44
C PRO A 45 20.43 20.35 7.08
N ASN A 46 21.37 20.89 7.87
CA ASN A 46 21.96 22.20 7.61
C ASN A 46 23.00 22.18 6.48
N GLY A 47 23.48 21.00 6.11
CA GLY A 47 24.51 20.79 5.10
C GLY A 47 23.95 20.48 3.71
N VAL A 48 22.63 20.45 3.55
CA VAL A 48 21.97 20.06 2.31
C VAL A 48 21.11 21.19 1.75
N ASP A 49 21.06 21.29 0.41
CA ASP A 49 20.17 22.24 -0.27
C ASP A 49 18.87 21.50 -0.67
N PRO A 50 17.71 21.82 -0.08
CA PRO A 50 16.43 21.16 -0.38
C PRO A 50 15.99 21.31 -1.84
N ARG A 51 16.47 22.33 -2.56
CA ARG A 51 16.18 22.51 -3.98
C ARG A 51 16.76 21.39 -4.83
N THR A 52 17.77 20.67 -4.33
CA THR A 52 18.41 19.54 -5.01
C THR A 52 17.72 18.20 -4.75
N PHE A 53 16.67 18.17 -3.91
CA PHE A 53 15.99 16.93 -3.57
C PHE A 53 15.28 16.34 -4.78
N ALA A 54 15.47 15.04 -5.00
CA ALA A 54 14.81 14.26 -6.04
C ALA A 54 14.44 12.89 -5.48
N MET A 55 13.24 12.40 -5.78
CA MET A 55 12.81 11.08 -5.35
C MET A 55 12.52 10.17 -6.53
N THR A 56 12.88 8.90 -6.38
CA THR A 56 12.51 7.84 -7.33
C THR A 56 11.96 6.62 -6.60
N SER A 57 11.10 5.87 -7.28
CA SER A 57 10.70 4.52 -6.87
C SER A 57 10.64 3.66 -8.12
N GLN A 58 11.23 2.45 -8.07
CA GLN A 58 11.30 1.52 -9.21
C GLN A 58 11.83 2.19 -10.50
N GLY A 59 12.84 3.06 -10.36
CA GLY A 59 13.46 3.81 -11.45
C GLY A 59 12.62 4.98 -12.00
N GLN A 60 11.40 5.20 -11.52
CA GLN A 60 10.52 6.28 -11.97
C GLN A 60 10.60 7.50 -11.03
N PRO A 61 10.55 8.73 -11.56
CA PRO A 61 10.55 9.94 -10.74
C PRO A 61 9.25 10.07 -9.94
N ILE A 62 9.38 10.53 -8.69
CA ILE A 62 8.28 10.81 -7.76
C ILE A 62 8.28 12.30 -7.45
N ALA A 63 7.13 12.96 -7.61
CA ALA A 63 6.99 14.37 -7.33
C ALA A 63 7.01 14.65 -5.83
N LEU A 64 7.73 15.70 -5.45
CA LEU A 64 7.88 16.13 -4.06
C LEU A 64 7.23 17.48 -3.83
N ARG A 65 6.64 17.67 -2.68
CA ARG A 65 6.46 19.00 -2.10
C ARG A 65 7.58 19.21 -1.08
N VAL A 66 8.37 20.26 -1.26
CA VAL A 66 9.43 20.62 -0.31
C VAL A 66 9.08 21.96 0.30
N ALA A 67 8.42 21.93 1.46
CA ALA A 67 8.08 23.15 2.18
C ALA A 67 9.36 23.77 2.75
N GLY A 68 9.53 25.08 2.52
CA GLY A 68 10.70 25.83 2.99
C GLY A 68 11.86 25.96 2.01
N GLU A 69 11.85 25.26 0.86
CA GLU A 69 13.03 25.17 -0.02
C GLU A 69 13.54 26.50 -0.63
N ALA A 70 12.78 27.58 -0.48
CA ALA A 70 13.05 28.87 -1.09
C ALA A 70 14.36 29.51 -0.61
N ASP A 71 14.79 29.27 0.63
CA ASP A 71 16.02 29.86 1.18
C ASP A 71 17.26 28.96 0.99
N GLY A 72 17.05 27.70 0.58
CA GLY A 72 18.10 26.74 0.31
C GLY A 72 18.67 26.09 1.57
N ARG A 73 17.94 26.16 2.69
CA ARG A 73 18.24 25.45 3.94
C ARG A 73 17.09 24.50 4.23
N PHE A 74 17.38 23.36 4.85
CA PHE A 74 16.35 22.44 5.31
C PHE A 74 16.33 22.44 6.83
N ASP A 75 15.62 23.41 7.41
CA ASP A 75 15.66 23.73 8.83
C ASP A 75 14.30 23.62 9.54
N GLU A 76 14.17 24.19 10.73
CA GLU A 76 13.03 23.96 11.61
C GLU A 76 11.73 24.49 11.00
N GLY A 77 10.78 23.58 10.73
CA GLY A 77 9.51 23.89 10.08
C GLY A 77 9.44 23.42 8.63
N ASP A 78 10.57 23.04 8.04
CA ASP A 78 10.64 22.48 6.70
C ASP A 78 10.26 21.01 6.70
N TYR A 79 9.81 20.52 5.54
CA TYR A 79 9.52 19.10 5.34
C TYR A 79 9.41 18.75 3.86
N ILE A 80 9.60 17.46 3.59
CA ILE A 80 9.31 16.84 2.30
C ILE A 80 7.98 16.08 2.45
N GLU A 81 7.09 16.25 1.48
CA GLU A 81 5.88 15.46 1.32
C GLU A 81 5.85 14.81 -0.06
N PHE A 82 5.36 13.58 -0.11
CA PHE A 82 5.06 12.87 -1.35
C PHE A 82 3.88 11.92 -1.11
N PHE A 83 3.23 11.49 -2.19
CA PHE A 83 2.25 10.42 -2.11
C PHE A 83 2.97 9.07 -2.13
N GLY A 84 2.99 8.41 -0.97
CA GLY A 84 3.53 7.08 -0.80
C GLY A 84 2.47 6.03 -1.10
N GLN A 85 2.89 4.95 -1.75
CA GLN A 85 2.07 3.77 -1.95
C GLN A 85 2.75 2.59 -1.24
N LYS A 86 1.95 1.75 -0.58
CA LYS A 86 2.31 0.37 -0.26
C LYS A 86 2.81 -0.31 -1.53
N PHE A 87 3.64 -1.34 -1.38
CA PHE A 87 4.11 -2.09 -2.52
C PHE A 87 2.93 -2.79 -3.23
N HIS A 88 2.71 -2.43 -4.50
CA HIS A 88 1.76 -3.06 -5.41
C HIS A 88 2.57 -3.74 -6.52
N GLY A 89 2.64 -5.07 -6.48
CA GLY A 89 3.50 -5.88 -7.34
C GLY A 89 2.77 -7.10 -7.90
N SER A 90 3.51 -8.17 -8.22
CA SER A 90 2.82 -9.44 -8.46
C SER A 90 2.27 -9.98 -7.14
N LEU A 91 1.20 -10.78 -7.21
CA LEU A 91 0.68 -11.56 -6.06
C LEU A 91 1.77 -12.36 -5.33
N GLN A 92 2.87 -12.70 -6.00
CA GLN A 92 3.98 -13.40 -5.33
C GLN A 92 4.88 -12.43 -4.58
N ASP A 93 5.14 -11.25 -5.11
CA ASP A 93 6.02 -10.26 -4.48
C ASP A 93 5.39 -9.68 -3.22
N GLU A 94 4.08 -9.38 -3.27
CA GLU A 94 3.31 -8.83 -2.13
C GLU A 94 3.23 -9.77 -0.92
N LYS A 95 3.50 -11.07 -1.09
CA LYS A 95 3.59 -12.02 0.03
C LYS A 95 4.85 -11.87 0.86
N TYR A 96 5.91 -11.31 0.27
CA TYR A 96 7.21 -11.20 0.93
C TYR A 96 7.45 -9.80 1.50
N THR A 97 6.75 -8.78 1.00
CA THR A 97 6.86 -7.42 1.50
C THR A 97 5.58 -6.62 1.23
N ASP A 98 5.16 -5.85 2.22
CA ASP A 98 4.24 -4.72 2.09
C ASP A 98 4.99 -3.39 1.90
N GLU A 99 6.28 -3.35 2.20
CA GLU A 99 7.11 -2.15 2.08
C GLU A 99 7.48 -1.85 0.63
N ASN A 100 7.05 -0.70 0.12
CA ASN A 100 7.56 -0.09 -1.10
C ASN A 100 8.76 0.79 -0.79
N VAL A 101 9.72 0.83 -1.72
CA VAL A 101 10.97 1.55 -1.53
C VAL A 101 11.00 2.80 -2.39
N TYR A 102 11.25 3.92 -1.72
CA TYR A 102 11.50 5.22 -2.30
C TYR A 102 12.95 5.62 -2.03
N TRP A 103 13.56 6.30 -2.98
CA TRP A 103 14.94 6.74 -2.93
C TRP A 103 15.01 8.25 -3.02
N LEU A 104 15.34 8.92 -1.92
CA LEU A 104 15.60 10.36 -1.90
C LEU A 104 17.08 10.62 -2.22
N THR A 105 17.34 11.30 -3.32
CA THR A 105 18.67 11.80 -3.70
C THR A 105 18.81 13.26 -3.27
N ILE A 106 19.96 13.60 -2.70
CA ILE A 106 20.34 14.93 -2.22
C ILE A 106 21.64 15.36 -2.92
N GLY A 107 21.72 16.60 -3.41
CA GLY A 107 22.93 17.14 -4.04
C GLY A 107 23.06 16.85 -5.54
N GLY A 108 21.95 16.59 -6.24
CA GLY A 108 21.90 16.36 -7.69
C GLY A 108 20.91 17.30 -8.40
N GLU A 109 20.44 16.89 -9.59
CA GLU A 109 19.35 17.58 -10.27
C GLU A 109 18.04 17.41 -9.48
N ALA A 110 17.25 18.48 -9.40
CA ALA A 110 15.97 18.47 -8.72
C ALA A 110 14.99 17.51 -9.39
N GLY A 111 14.26 16.74 -8.58
CA GLY A 111 13.13 15.93 -9.06
C GLY A 111 11.89 16.78 -9.33
N PRO A 112 10.84 16.21 -9.94
CA PRO A 112 9.59 16.92 -10.14
C PRO A 112 9.01 17.43 -8.81
N ARG A 113 8.34 18.58 -8.86
CA ARG A 113 7.62 19.16 -7.73
C ARG A 113 6.12 18.94 -7.88
N ILE A 114 5.43 18.68 -6.77
CA ILE A 114 3.96 18.63 -6.74
C ILE A 114 3.44 20.04 -7.02
N PRO A 115 2.71 20.27 -8.13
CA PRO A 115 2.17 21.58 -8.43
C PRO A 115 0.95 21.89 -7.58
N ASP A 116 0.80 23.17 -7.22
CA ASP A 116 -0.40 23.70 -6.59
C ASP A 116 -1.39 24.14 -7.67
N ILE A 117 -2.61 23.59 -7.62
CA ILE A 117 -3.72 23.90 -8.52
C ILE A 117 -4.85 24.54 -7.73
N LEU A 118 -5.30 25.71 -8.16
CA LEU A 118 -6.47 26.36 -7.56
C LEU A 118 -7.73 25.55 -7.86
N ALA A 119 -8.40 25.10 -6.81
CA ALA A 119 -9.63 24.30 -6.86
C ALA A 119 -10.80 25.05 -6.20
N THR A 120 -10.87 26.37 -6.39
CA THR A 120 -11.85 27.24 -5.75
C THR A 120 -13.29 26.82 -6.08
N PRO A 121 -14.13 26.53 -5.07
CA PRO A 121 -15.54 26.24 -5.28
C PRO A 121 -16.29 27.48 -5.79
N ARG A 122 -17.27 27.27 -6.69
CA ARG A 122 -18.18 28.33 -7.16
C ARG A 122 -19.59 28.18 -6.61
N PHE A 123 -19.92 27.05 -5.98
CA PHE A 123 -21.22 26.78 -5.37
C PHE A 123 -22.40 26.84 -6.35
N ASP A 124 -22.13 26.61 -7.64
CA ASP A 124 -23.12 26.61 -8.73
C ASP A 124 -23.46 25.19 -9.24
N LEU A 125 -22.80 24.16 -8.69
CA LEU A 125 -23.06 22.75 -8.96
C LEU A 125 -23.54 22.05 -7.68
N ALA A 126 -24.47 21.11 -7.82
CA ALA A 126 -24.85 20.24 -6.72
C ALA A 126 -23.75 19.18 -6.52
N PRO A 127 -23.16 19.06 -5.32
CA PRO A 127 -22.19 18.01 -5.06
C PRO A 127 -22.79 16.62 -5.21
N PRO A 128 -22.03 15.63 -5.73
CA PRO A 128 -22.45 14.25 -5.71
C PRO A 128 -22.78 13.80 -4.27
N ALA A 129 -23.88 13.08 -4.08
CA ALA A 129 -24.33 12.66 -2.75
C ALA A 129 -23.49 11.50 -2.18
N ASP A 130 -22.92 10.67 -3.07
CA ASP A 130 -22.20 9.46 -2.74
C ASP A 130 -21.30 9.01 -3.91
N PHE A 131 -20.44 8.04 -3.65
CA PHE A 131 -19.55 7.42 -4.64
C PHE A 131 -19.44 5.92 -4.41
N ALA A 132 -19.11 5.14 -5.45
CA ALA A 132 -18.85 3.71 -5.32
C ALA A 132 -17.49 3.45 -4.66
N THR A 133 -17.45 2.50 -3.72
CA THR A 133 -16.22 2.03 -3.09
C THR A 133 -16.35 0.57 -2.65
N VAL A 134 -15.25 -0.02 -2.20
CA VAL A 134 -15.17 -1.39 -1.69
C VAL A 134 -14.51 -1.37 -0.32
N ALA A 135 -15.16 -1.94 0.69
CA ALA A 135 -14.52 -2.29 1.94
C ALA A 135 -13.94 -3.69 1.78
N HIS A 136 -12.63 -3.84 1.96
CA HIS A 136 -11.91 -5.11 1.90
C HIS A 136 -11.43 -5.49 3.30
N ALA A 137 -11.50 -6.78 3.63
CA ALA A 137 -11.00 -7.28 4.91
C ALA A 137 -10.40 -8.68 4.78
N GLU A 138 -9.22 -8.84 5.37
CA GLU A 138 -8.46 -10.09 5.45
C GLU A 138 -7.45 -10.04 6.62
N GLU A 139 -7.00 -11.20 7.08
CA GLU A 139 -5.80 -11.31 7.92
C GLU A 139 -4.97 -12.52 7.50
N ASN A 140 -3.65 -12.44 7.63
CA ASN A 140 -2.75 -13.55 7.28
C ASN A 140 -2.48 -14.44 8.51
N ARG A 141 -3.44 -15.31 8.87
CA ARG A 141 -3.32 -16.16 10.08
C ARG A 141 -2.88 -17.58 9.79
N TYR A 142 -3.31 -18.17 8.67
CA TYR A 142 -3.05 -19.55 8.33
C TYR A 142 -2.30 -19.66 7.03
N TRP A 143 -1.16 -20.36 7.06
CA TRP A 143 -0.40 -20.65 5.86
C TRP A 143 -0.77 -22.02 5.28
N TYR A 144 -1.09 -22.06 3.98
CA TYR A 144 -1.29 -23.30 3.25
C TYR A 144 -1.03 -23.10 1.75
N THR A 145 -0.38 -24.06 1.11
CA THR A 145 -0.22 -24.07 -0.35
C THR A 145 -0.72 -25.38 -0.93
N GLN A 146 -1.17 -25.34 -2.19
CA GLN A 146 -1.63 -26.55 -2.87
C GLN A 146 -0.51 -27.48 -3.31
N HIS A 147 0.76 -27.05 -3.22
CA HIS A 147 1.96 -27.79 -3.64
C HIS A 147 1.87 -28.30 -5.09
N THR A 148 1.45 -27.44 -6.02
CA THR A 148 1.32 -27.74 -7.45
C THR A 148 2.02 -26.67 -8.28
N ALA A 149 2.54 -27.05 -9.45
CA ALA A 149 3.18 -26.14 -10.38
C ALA A 149 2.19 -25.19 -11.09
N VAL A 150 0.90 -25.54 -11.10
CA VAL A 150 -0.17 -24.74 -11.70
C VAL A 150 -1.33 -24.65 -10.70
N PRO A 151 -1.21 -23.81 -9.66
CA PRO A 151 -2.26 -23.71 -8.67
C PRO A 151 -3.42 -22.86 -9.19
N PRO A 152 -4.67 -23.16 -8.80
CA PRO A 152 -5.86 -22.39 -9.17
C PRO A 152 -5.89 -21.00 -8.50
N THR A 153 -5.10 -20.81 -7.44
CA THR A 153 -4.79 -19.52 -6.84
C THR A 153 -3.32 -19.51 -6.45
N TYR A 154 -2.66 -18.37 -6.56
CA TYR A 154 -1.34 -18.22 -5.96
C TYR A 154 -1.43 -17.90 -4.48
N GLU A 155 -2.60 -17.65 -3.88
CA GLU A 155 -2.73 -17.39 -2.44
C GLU A 155 -2.09 -18.51 -1.59
N SER A 156 -1.45 -18.13 -0.50
CA SER A 156 -0.88 -19.06 0.48
C SER A 156 -1.11 -18.67 1.93
N TRP A 157 -1.67 -17.49 2.19
CA TRP A 157 -2.12 -17.02 3.49
C TRP A 157 -3.65 -16.89 3.48
N TYR A 158 -4.27 -17.21 4.61
CA TYR A 158 -5.71 -17.23 4.76
C TYR A 158 -6.10 -16.71 6.14
N TRP A 159 -7.28 -16.09 6.23
CA TRP A 159 -7.82 -15.54 7.47
C TRP A 159 -8.18 -16.62 8.47
N ASP A 160 -8.87 -17.68 8.02
CA ASP A 160 -9.16 -18.81 8.90
C ASP A 160 -9.24 -20.14 8.14
N GLN A 161 -9.24 -21.22 8.91
CA GLN A 161 -9.45 -22.56 8.41
C GLN A 161 -10.62 -23.26 9.10
N LEU A 162 -11.69 -23.45 8.35
CA LEU A 162 -12.88 -24.18 8.77
C LEU A 162 -12.69 -25.69 8.51
N ARG A 163 -12.76 -26.49 9.58
CA ARG A 163 -12.50 -27.93 9.56
C ARG A 163 -13.65 -28.77 10.15
N PRO A 164 -14.77 -28.92 9.44
CA PRO A 164 -15.84 -29.81 9.91
C PRO A 164 -15.40 -31.27 9.83
N SER A 165 -15.97 -32.11 10.71
CA SER A 165 -15.65 -33.53 10.87
C SER A 165 -16.84 -34.30 11.43
N ASN A 166 -16.81 -35.63 11.44
CA ASN A 166 -17.91 -36.45 11.99
C ASN A 166 -18.33 -36.08 13.44
N VAL A 167 -17.39 -35.60 14.26
CA VAL A 167 -17.67 -35.18 15.65
C VAL A 167 -18.16 -33.74 15.76
N ARG A 168 -17.89 -32.92 14.73
CA ARG A 168 -18.31 -31.52 14.63
C ARG A 168 -18.69 -31.24 13.17
N PRO A 169 -19.90 -31.62 12.73
CA PRO A 169 -20.27 -31.64 11.32
C PRO A 169 -20.46 -30.24 10.70
N GLY A 170 -20.48 -29.19 11.53
CA GLY A 170 -20.45 -27.80 11.09
C GLY A 170 -19.48 -26.99 11.93
N VAL A 171 -18.67 -26.16 11.27
CA VAL A 171 -17.77 -25.18 11.89
C VAL A 171 -18.10 -23.83 11.30
N THR A 172 -18.15 -22.81 12.15
CA THR A 172 -18.45 -21.43 11.77
C THR A 172 -17.48 -20.52 12.48
N ASP A 173 -17.04 -19.47 11.79
CA ASP A 173 -16.29 -18.36 12.36
C ASP A 173 -16.87 -17.01 11.91
N THR A 174 -16.53 -15.95 12.63
CA THR A 174 -17.02 -14.59 12.40
C THR A 174 -15.87 -13.62 12.15
N PHE A 175 -15.95 -12.92 11.02
CA PHE A 175 -14.96 -11.97 10.54
C PHE A 175 -15.53 -10.57 10.63
N THR A 176 -14.73 -9.60 11.09
CA THR A 176 -15.21 -8.23 11.34
C THR A 176 -14.36 -7.21 10.61
N ALA A 177 -15.00 -6.18 10.05
CA ALA A 177 -14.31 -4.98 9.61
C ALA A 177 -15.24 -3.77 9.66
N THR A 178 -14.64 -2.58 9.69
CA THR A 178 -15.36 -1.32 9.66
C THR A 178 -15.76 -0.96 8.23
N VAL A 179 -17.04 -0.64 8.03
CA VAL A 179 -17.58 -0.09 6.78
C VAL A 179 -17.94 1.39 7.02
N PRO A 180 -17.16 2.33 6.48
CA PRO A 180 -17.38 3.76 6.75
C PRO A 180 -18.53 4.35 5.94
N TYR A 181 -19.52 4.91 6.64
CA TYR A 181 -20.60 5.75 6.08
C TYR A 181 -21.31 5.19 4.84
N PRO A 182 -21.80 3.93 4.88
CA PRO A 182 -22.58 3.38 3.77
C PRO A 182 -23.93 4.10 3.58
N ILE A 183 -24.37 4.20 2.33
CA ILE A 183 -25.74 4.61 1.99
C ILE A 183 -26.69 3.45 2.29
N ALA A 184 -27.32 3.49 3.46
CA ALA A 184 -28.09 2.36 4.01
C ALA A 184 -29.26 1.88 3.14
N ASN A 185 -29.89 2.75 2.35
CA ASN A 185 -31.05 2.42 1.52
C ASN A 185 -30.69 1.93 0.11
N GLN A 186 -29.42 1.71 -0.19
CA GLN A 186 -28.96 1.15 -1.46
C GLN A 186 -28.51 -0.31 -1.29
N PRO A 187 -28.53 -1.13 -2.36
CA PRO A 187 -28.04 -2.50 -2.30
C PRO A 187 -26.51 -2.53 -2.13
N PHE A 188 -26.02 -3.54 -1.43
CA PHE A 188 -24.59 -3.84 -1.33
C PHE A 188 -24.31 -5.17 -1.99
N THR A 189 -23.06 -5.36 -2.44
CA THR A 189 -22.60 -6.64 -2.97
C THR A 189 -21.50 -7.17 -2.07
N LEU A 190 -21.78 -8.26 -1.35
CA LEU A 190 -20.80 -8.99 -0.58
C LEU A 190 -20.13 -10.02 -1.49
N THR A 191 -18.81 -10.05 -1.48
CA THR A 191 -17.97 -11.09 -2.08
C THR A 191 -17.17 -11.77 -0.99
N VAL A 192 -17.16 -13.10 -0.98
CA VAL A 192 -16.33 -13.92 -0.07
C VAL A 192 -15.51 -14.88 -0.89
N GLU A 193 -14.22 -14.94 -0.64
CA GLU A 193 -13.35 -15.93 -1.24
C GLU A 193 -13.00 -17.06 -0.26
N GLU A 194 -13.16 -18.30 -0.72
CA GLU A 194 -12.67 -19.49 -0.04
C GLU A 194 -11.78 -20.35 -0.94
N ASN A 195 -10.93 -21.17 -0.32
CA ASN A 195 -10.13 -22.18 -1.00
C ASN A 195 -10.24 -23.53 -0.30
N ALA A 196 -10.53 -24.59 -1.06
CA ALA A 196 -10.56 -25.96 -0.53
C ALA A 196 -9.22 -26.66 -0.67
N ARG A 197 -8.86 -27.45 0.34
CA ARG A 197 -7.74 -28.41 0.29
C ARG A 197 -8.19 -29.81 -0.15
N SER A 198 -9.39 -30.21 0.24
CA SER A 198 -10.00 -31.52 -0.01
C SER A 198 -10.64 -31.59 -1.40
N LYS A 199 -10.84 -32.80 -1.93
CA LYS A 199 -11.53 -33.05 -3.22
C LYS A 199 -12.98 -33.50 -3.03
N VAL A 200 -13.55 -33.22 -1.86
CA VAL A 200 -14.89 -33.69 -1.46
C VAL A 200 -15.97 -32.73 -1.97
N ASP A 201 -17.22 -33.03 -1.64
CA ASP A 201 -18.32 -32.07 -1.74
C ASP A 201 -18.28 -31.19 -0.48
N HIS A 202 -18.30 -29.88 -0.69
CA HIS A 202 -18.22 -28.83 0.30
C HIS A 202 -19.58 -28.17 0.41
N ARG A 203 -19.94 -27.66 1.60
CA ARG A 203 -21.08 -26.76 1.78
C ARG A 203 -20.67 -25.56 2.60
N THR A 204 -20.89 -24.37 2.03
CA THR A 204 -20.58 -23.08 2.65
C THR A 204 -21.87 -22.31 2.92
N THR A 205 -22.00 -21.77 4.13
CA THR A 205 -23.04 -20.81 4.50
C THR A 205 -22.42 -19.45 4.81
N ILE A 206 -23.01 -18.35 4.35
CA ILE A 206 -22.54 -16.99 4.63
C ILE A 206 -23.71 -16.14 5.13
N ALA A 207 -23.49 -15.43 6.23
CA ALA A 207 -24.39 -14.42 6.75
C ALA A 207 -23.66 -13.09 6.97
N PHE A 208 -24.34 -11.98 6.72
CA PHE A 208 -23.82 -10.63 6.94
C PHE A 208 -24.65 -9.93 8.03
N ASN A 209 -24.04 -9.49 9.12
CA ASN A 209 -24.74 -8.95 10.30
C ASN A 209 -25.91 -9.84 10.78
N GLY A 210 -25.70 -11.16 10.75
CA GLY A 210 -26.70 -12.15 11.12
C GLY A 210 -27.77 -12.43 10.06
N GLN A 211 -27.84 -11.65 8.97
CA GLN A 211 -28.73 -11.92 7.84
C GLN A 211 -28.14 -13.03 6.95
N PRO A 212 -28.80 -14.20 6.80
CA PRO A 212 -28.30 -15.26 5.91
C PRO A 212 -28.38 -14.83 4.45
N LEU A 213 -27.30 -15.06 3.69
CA LEU A 213 -27.18 -14.65 2.29
C LEU A 213 -26.86 -15.82 1.35
N VAL A 214 -26.00 -16.74 1.77
CA VAL A 214 -25.55 -17.87 0.96
C VAL A 214 -25.70 -19.17 1.73
N ASP A 215 -26.17 -20.21 1.04
CA ASP A 215 -26.08 -21.62 1.43
C ASP A 215 -25.84 -22.40 0.13
N ALA A 216 -24.59 -22.81 -0.09
CA ALA A 216 -24.15 -23.31 -1.38
C ALA A 216 -23.28 -24.56 -1.24
N THR A 217 -23.57 -25.56 -2.07
CA THR A 217 -22.72 -26.74 -2.24
C THR A 217 -21.78 -26.58 -3.42
N TRP A 218 -20.53 -27.00 -3.26
CA TRP A 218 -19.52 -26.95 -4.32
C TRP A 218 -18.55 -28.12 -4.22
N ARG A 219 -17.75 -28.38 -5.25
CA ARG A 219 -16.93 -29.60 -5.32
C ARG A 219 -15.49 -29.33 -5.66
N GLY A 220 -14.63 -30.18 -5.11
CA GLY A 220 -13.25 -30.34 -5.54
C GLY A 220 -12.29 -29.32 -4.93
N LYS A 221 -10.99 -29.62 -5.09
CA LYS A 221 -9.89 -28.78 -4.59
C LYS A 221 -9.71 -27.55 -5.48
N ARG A 222 -10.44 -26.48 -5.20
CA ARG A 222 -10.43 -25.23 -6.00
C ARG A 222 -10.65 -23.97 -5.16
N ARG A 223 -10.41 -22.83 -5.80
CA ARG A 223 -10.90 -21.52 -5.38
C ARG A 223 -12.41 -21.43 -5.60
N ALA A 224 -13.14 -20.90 -4.62
CA ALA A 224 -14.56 -20.60 -4.67
C ALA A 224 -14.76 -19.11 -4.35
N LEU A 225 -15.56 -18.44 -5.18
CA LEU A 225 -15.94 -17.04 -4.98
C LEU A 225 -17.47 -17.01 -4.85
N PHE A 226 -17.95 -16.51 -3.72
CA PHE A 226 -19.37 -16.33 -3.46
C PHE A 226 -19.71 -14.86 -3.55
N THR A 227 -20.76 -14.53 -4.29
CA THR A 227 -21.28 -13.16 -4.39
C THR A 227 -22.75 -13.17 -4.00
N ALA A 228 -23.13 -12.24 -3.12
CA ALA A 228 -24.51 -12.10 -2.69
C ALA A 228 -24.89 -10.63 -2.50
N THR A 229 -26.14 -10.31 -2.79
CA THR A 229 -26.72 -9.00 -2.49
C THR A 229 -27.02 -8.93 -1.00
N VAL A 230 -26.46 -7.93 -0.32
CA VAL A 230 -26.88 -7.59 1.05
C VAL A 230 -28.09 -6.66 0.97
N PRO A 231 -29.23 -6.98 1.60
CA PRO A 231 -30.40 -6.12 1.59
C PRO A 231 -30.12 -4.74 2.20
N ALA A 232 -30.83 -3.72 1.70
CA ALA A 232 -30.81 -2.38 2.26
C ALA A 232 -31.15 -2.40 3.77
N GLY A 233 -30.44 -1.59 4.55
CA GLY A 233 -30.60 -1.46 6.00
C GLY A 233 -29.89 -2.53 6.84
N VAL A 234 -29.29 -3.56 6.24
CA VAL A 234 -28.55 -4.59 6.98
C VAL A 234 -27.14 -4.13 7.33
N ALA A 235 -26.46 -3.43 6.42
CA ALA A 235 -25.15 -2.85 6.70
C ALA A 235 -25.26 -1.58 7.55
N VAL A 236 -24.32 -1.43 8.49
CA VAL A 236 -24.26 -0.28 9.40
C VAL A 236 -22.98 0.51 9.16
N SER A 237 -23.00 1.82 9.46
CA SER A 237 -21.76 2.59 9.57
C SER A 237 -21.00 2.12 10.80
N GLY A 238 -19.74 1.72 10.63
CA GLY A 238 -18.93 1.13 11.70
C GLY A 238 -18.68 -0.36 11.48
N VAL A 239 -18.49 -1.11 12.57
CA VAL A 239 -18.13 -2.53 12.51
C VAL A 239 -19.30 -3.36 11.98
N ASN A 240 -19.03 -4.13 10.93
CA ASN A 240 -19.92 -5.15 10.38
C ASN A 240 -19.29 -6.53 10.56
N THR A 241 -20.12 -7.57 10.47
CA THR A 241 -19.74 -8.96 10.68
C THR A 241 -20.10 -9.82 9.48
N VAL A 242 -19.19 -10.68 9.05
CA VAL A 242 -19.44 -11.76 8.08
C VAL A 242 -19.24 -13.07 8.81
N THR A 243 -20.29 -13.87 8.92
CA THR A 243 -20.24 -15.20 9.54
C THR A 243 -20.20 -16.24 8.45
N ILE A 244 -19.15 -17.06 8.43
CA ILE A 244 -18.92 -18.06 7.38
C ILE A 244 -18.87 -19.44 8.04
N GLY A 245 -19.63 -20.39 7.48
CA GLY A 245 -19.72 -21.74 7.97
C GLY A 245 -19.34 -22.76 6.90
N ALA A 246 -18.60 -23.80 7.29
CA ALA A 246 -18.35 -24.99 6.50
C ALA A 246 -19.06 -26.19 7.15
N LEU A 247 -19.87 -26.91 6.36
CA LEU A 247 -20.68 -28.04 6.82
C LEU A 247 -20.32 -29.30 6.02
N LEU A 248 -20.38 -30.46 6.67
CA LEU A 248 -20.23 -31.74 6.00
C LEU A 248 -21.46 -32.06 5.13
N GLU A 249 -21.19 -32.39 3.88
CA GLU A 249 -22.18 -32.99 3.00
C GLU A 249 -22.38 -34.49 3.29
N PRO A 250 -23.54 -35.08 2.94
CA PRO A 250 -23.78 -36.50 3.13
C PRO A 250 -22.69 -37.37 2.48
N GLY A 251 -22.11 -38.27 3.28
CA GLY A 251 -21.04 -39.16 2.83
C GLY A 251 -19.62 -38.58 2.93
N VAL A 252 -19.48 -37.32 3.37
CA VAL A 252 -18.18 -36.70 3.67
C VAL A 252 -17.88 -36.84 5.16
N SER A 253 -16.67 -37.30 5.51
CA SER A 253 -16.27 -37.53 6.91
C SER A 253 -15.42 -36.40 7.52
N GLY A 254 -14.94 -35.49 6.68
CA GLY A 254 -14.14 -34.34 7.06
C GLY A 254 -13.88 -33.41 5.87
N ASP A 255 -13.67 -32.14 6.15
CA ASP A 255 -13.39 -31.12 5.13
C ASP A 255 -12.34 -30.10 5.61
N TRP A 256 -11.71 -29.42 4.65
CA TRP A 256 -10.73 -28.35 4.88
C TRP A 256 -10.99 -27.20 3.92
N VAL A 257 -11.69 -26.18 4.43
CA VAL A 257 -12.00 -24.94 3.73
C VAL A 257 -11.23 -23.80 4.38
N TYR A 258 -10.53 -22.99 3.59
CA TYR A 258 -9.82 -21.81 4.04
C TYR A 258 -10.58 -20.57 3.59
N VAL A 259 -10.85 -19.66 4.53
CA VAL A 259 -11.43 -18.34 4.23
C VAL A 259 -10.28 -17.41 3.90
N ASN A 260 -10.33 -16.77 2.73
CA ASN A 260 -9.30 -15.82 2.31
C ASN A 260 -9.66 -14.40 2.79
N TYR A 261 -10.60 -13.77 2.11
CA TYR A 261 -11.04 -12.40 2.40
C TYR A 261 -12.55 -12.27 2.20
N TRP A 262 -13.09 -11.13 2.64
CA TRP A 262 -14.37 -10.66 2.13
C TRP A 262 -14.29 -9.20 1.69
N GLU A 263 -15.13 -8.86 0.73
CA GLU A 263 -15.28 -7.52 0.18
C GLU A 263 -16.74 -7.11 0.18
N LEU A 264 -17.03 -5.86 0.51
CA LEU A 264 -18.35 -5.27 0.39
C LEU A 264 -18.26 -4.08 -0.56
N ALA A 265 -18.87 -4.19 -1.73
CA ALA A 265 -19.03 -3.07 -2.66
C ALA A 265 -20.31 -2.31 -2.33
N TYR A 266 -20.21 -0.97 -2.22
CA TYR A 266 -21.30 -0.12 -1.75
C TYR A 266 -21.16 1.33 -2.19
N ARG A 267 -22.25 2.09 -2.07
CA ARG A 267 -22.22 3.55 -2.17
C ARG A 267 -21.89 4.15 -0.81
N ARG A 268 -20.89 5.02 -0.76
CA ARG A 268 -20.39 5.67 0.46
C ARG A 268 -20.65 7.18 0.41
N GLN A 269 -21.02 7.76 1.54
CA GLN A 269 -21.15 9.22 1.70
C GLN A 269 -19.77 9.88 1.59
N PHE A 270 -19.73 11.12 1.08
CA PHE A 270 -18.54 11.99 1.15
C PHE A 270 -18.31 12.48 2.59
N THR A 271 -17.88 11.56 3.46
CA THR A 271 -17.56 11.84 4.86
C THR A 271 -16.23 11.18 5.22
N ALA A 272 -15.28 11.98 5.68
CA ALA A 272 -13.98 11.53 6.12
C ALA A 272 -14.11 10.51 7.26
N TRP A 273 -13.25 9.49 7.24
CA TRP A 273 -13.18 8.46 8.28
C TRP A 273 -11.71 8.31 8.70
N GLU A 274 -11.45 8.33 10.00
CA GLU A 274 -10.08 8.34 10.56
C GLU A 274 -9.20 9.46 9.98
N GLY A 275 -9.80 10.63 9.67
CA GLY A 275 -9.08 11.77 9.11
C GLY A 275 -8.67 11.61 7.65
N ARG A 276 -9.27 10.68 6.90
CA ARG A 276 -8.99 10.46 5.48
C ARG A 276 -10.22 10.08 4.65
N ILE A 277 -10.12 10.30 3.35
CA ILE A 277 -11.04 9.77 2.34
C ILE A 277 -10.34 9.75 0.98
N ASP A 278 -10.58 8.69 0.22
CA ASP A 278 -10.24 8.66 -1.20
C ASP A 278 -11.46 8.23 -2.02
N PHE A 279 -11.52 8.69 -3.26
CA PHE A 279 -12.60 8.37 -4.19
C PHE A 279 -12.19 8.62 -5.63
N ARG A 280 -12.91 8.00 -6.57
CA ARG A 280 -12.75 8.25 -8.00
C ARG A 280 -13.92 9.06 -8.56
N ALA A 281 -13.64 9.99 -9.46
CA ALA A 281 -14.67 10.68 -10.23
C ALA A 281 -15.45 9.69 -11.09
N GLU A 282 -16.78 9.78 -11.07
CA GLU A 282 -17.65 8.82 -11.77
C GLU A 282 -18.13 9.35 -13.14
N ALA A 283 -17.93 10.64 -13.40
CA ALA A 283 -18.33 11.30 -14.64
C ALA A 283 -17.25 12.27 -15.11
N ASN A 284 -17.33 12.67 -16.38
CA ASN A 284 -16.44 13.69 -16.94
C ASN A 284 -17.03 15.09 -16.73
N GLY A 285 -16.17 16.09 -16.57
CA GLY A 285 -16.52 17.50 -16.64
C GLY A 285 -16.32 18.23 -15.31
N PRO A 286 -16.93 19.42 -15.14
CA PRO A 286 -16.79 20.15 -13.90
C PRO A 286 -17.62 19.49 -12.80
N HIS A 287 -16.97 19.16 -11.68
CA HIS A 287 -17.62 18.70 -10.46
C HIS A 287 -17.21 19.59 -9.28
N GLU A 288 -18.12 19.73 -8.32
CA GLU A 288 -17.82 20.26 -7.00
C GLU A 288 -18.06 19.17 -5.98
N TYR A 289 -17.04 18.80 -5.22
CA TYR A 289 -17.15 17.81 -4.16
C TYR A 289 -17.24 18.54 -2.83
N GLU A 290 -18.16 18.10 -1.98
CA GLU A 290 -18.32 18.60 -0.60
C GLU A 290 -18.13 17.40 0.33
N ILE A 291 -17.13 17.49 1.21
CA ILE A 291 -16.71 16.41 2.09
C ILE A 291 -16.81 16.87 3.54
N ASP A 292 -17.60 16.14 4.31
CA ASP A 292 -17.80 16.37 5.74
C ASP A 292 -16.92 15.46 6.61
N GLY A 293 -17.05 15.58 7.94
CA GLY A 293 -16.46 14.65 8.90
C GLY A 293 -15.03 14.99 9.33
N TRP A 294 -14.50 16.13 8.88
CA TRP A 294 -13.18 16.61 9.27
C TRP A 294 -13.17 17.14 10.70
N THR A 295 -12.12 16.80 11.43
CA THR A 295 -11.86 17.24 12.82
C THR A 295 -10.99 18.49 12.90
N THR A 296 -10.35 18.87 11.79
CA THR A 296 -9.49 20.04 11.63
C THR A 296 -9.72 20.67 10.24
N PRO A 297 -9.52 22.00 10.07
CA PRO A 297 -9.54 22.62 8.75
C PRO A 297 -8.27 22.33 7.93
N GLN A 298 -7.25 21.73 8.54
CA GLN A 298 -5.98 21.41 7.87
C GLN A 298 -6.08 20.07 7.15
N VAL A 299 -6.51 20.12 5.90
CA VAL A 299 -6.68 18.95 5.02
C VAL A 299 -5.82 19.13 3.78
N VAL A 300 -5.02 18.11 3.46
CA VAL A 300 -4.31 18.00 2.19
C VAL A 300 -5.25 17.37 1.17
N ILE A 301 -5.37 17.98 0.00
CA ILE A 301 -6.12 17.45 -1.14
C ILE A 301 -5.14 17.16 -2.27
N LEU A 302 -5.04 15.90 -2.67
CA LEU A 302 -4.26 15.49 -3.82
C LEU A 302 -5.17 14.89 -4.88
N ASP A 303 -4.96 15.29 -6.12
CA ASP A 303 -5.29 14.48 -7.27
C ASP A 303 -4.13 13.51 -7.51
N ILE A 304 -4.40 12.21 -7.29
CA ILE A 304 -3.48 11.09 -7.39
C ILE A 304 -3.78 10.21 -8.62
N SER A 305 -4.40 10.79 -9.66
CA SER A 305 -4.67 10.08 -10.92
C SER A 305 -3.41 9.51 -11.57
N ASP A 306 -2.26 10.21 -11.42
CA ASP A 306 -0.93 9.59 -11.45
C ASP A 306 -0.31 9.72 -10.04
N PRO A 307 -0.24 8.64 -9.25
CA PRO A 307 0.24 8.70 -7.86
C PRO A 307 1.74 9.06 -7.76
N ARG A 308 2.50 8.97 -8.85
CA ARG A 308 3.91 9.39 -8.90
C ARG A 308 4.04 10.89 -9.14
N LEU A 309 3.05 11.50 -9.80
CA LEU A 309 3.03 12.91 -10.18
C LEU A 309 1.72 13.57 -9.71
N PRO A 310 1.37 13.51 -8.41
CA PRO A 310 0.13 14.06 -7.92
C PRO A 310 0.10 15.59 -8.07
N ARG A 311 -1.12 16.15 -8.06
CA ARG A 311 -1.36 17.60 -8.04
C ARG A 311 -2.00 17.99 -6.72
N ARG A 312 -1.48 19.00 -6.03
CA ARG A 312 -2.09 19.49 -4.81
C ARG A 312 -3.20 20.49 -5.16
N LEU A 313 -4.41 20.20 -4.72
CA LEU A 313 -5.55 21.09 -4.90
C LEU A 313 -5.61 22.05 -3.71
N ILE A 314 -5.67 23.34 -4.00
CA ILE A 314 -5.79 24.38 -2.98
C ILE A 314 -7.16 25.04 -3.11
N GLU A 315 -7.92 24.99 -2.04
CA GLU A 315 -9.11 25.82 -1.85
C GLU A 315 -8.81 26.96 -0.86
N PRO A 316 -9.41 28.15 -1.06
CA PRO A 316 -9.46 29.14 0.00
C PRO A 316 -10.45 28.67 1.08
N ALA A 317 -9.96 28.41 2.29
CA ALA A 317 -10.74 27.91 3.42
C ALA A 317 -11.99 28.77 3.69
N THR A 318 -13.18 28.14 3.74
CA THR A 318 -14.41 28.78 4.23
C THR A 318 -15.09 27.85 5.24
N MET A 319 -15.41 28.36 6.44
CA MET A 319 -15.97 27.54 7.51
C MET A 319 -17.46 27.26 7.29
N ALA A 320 -17.91 26.01 7.48
CA ALA A 320 -19.32 25.71 7.66
C ALA A 320 -19.54 24.61 8.72
N ARG A 321 -20.21 24.99 9.82
CA ARG A 321 -20.90 24.14 10.83
C ARG A 321 -20.01 23.38 11.84
N ALA A 322 -20.66 22.59 12.70
CA ALA A 322 -20.14 22.04 13.96
C ALA A 322 -19.03 20.98 13.81
N THR A 323 -18.82 20.48 12.58
CA THR A 323 -17.65 19.74 12.09
C THR A 323 -17.12 20.48 10.88
N TRP A 324 -15.85 20.32 10.54
CA TRP A 324 -15.29 20.97 9.36
C TRP A 324 -15.80 20.26 8.09
N SER A 325 -16.21 21.07 7.11
CA SER A 325 -16.59 20.63 5.77
C SER A 325 -15.67 21.34 4.78
N LEU A 326 -15.30 20.62 3.73
CA LEU A 326 -14.34 21.04 2.72
C LEU A 326 -15.02 20.94 1.35
N ARG A 327 -14.89 21.97 0.51
CA ARG A 327 -15.54 21.98 -0.80
C ARG A 327 -14.63 22.54 -1.88
N PHE A 328 -14.31 21.69 -2.85
CA PHE A 328 -13.42 22.05 -3.94
C PHE A 328 -14.04 21.75 -5.30
N ARG A 329 -13.58 22.48 -6.31
CA ARG A 329 -13.99 22.30 -7.70
C ARG A 329 -12.85 21.79 -8.56
N VAL A 330 -13.16 20.79 -9.38
CA VAL A 330 -12.26 20.26 -10.40
C VAL A 330 -12.97 20.13 -11.73
N ASN A 331 -12.20 19.99 -12.80
CA ASN A 331 -12.69 19.53 -14.10
C ASN A 331 -12.03 18.18 -14.36
N ASP A 332 -12.73 17.12 -13.98
CA ASP A 332 -12.22 15.76 -13.90
C ASP A 332 -12.59 14.94 -15.15
N ALA A 333 -11.84 13.86 -15.35
CA ALA A 333 -12.25 12.74 -16.17
C ALA A 333 -12.77 11.61 -15.28
N ALA A 334 -13.72 10.83 -15.78
CA ALA A 334 -14.18 9.63 -15.11
C ALA A 334 -12.98 8.70 -14.86
N GLY A 335 -12.76 8.33 -13.60
CA GLY A 335 -11.62 7.54 -13.13
C GLY A 335 -10.52 8.34 -12.44
N ASP A 336 -10.50 9.67 -12.56
CA ASP A 336 -9.58 10.53 -11.79
C ASP A 336 -9.72 10.22 -10.30
N HIS A 337 -8.60 10.12 -9.58
CA HIS A 337 -8.55 9.63 -8.19
C HIS A 337 -8.10 10.75 -7.26
N PHE A 338 -8.92 11.06 -6.25
CA PHE A 338 -8.62 12.06 -5.26
C PHE A 338 -8.33 11.41 -3.91
N TRP A 339 -7.31 11.93 -3.22
CA TRP A 339 -6.93 11.57 -1.86
C TRP A 339 -7.01 12.81 -0.98
N LEU A 340 -7.75 12.72 0.11
CA LEU A 340 -7.86 13.77 1.10
C LEU A 340 -7.50 13.23 2.48
N GLU A 341 -6.66 13.96 3.20
CA GLU A 341 -6.15 13.53 4.50
C GLU A 341 -5.86 14.74 5.40
N GLU A 342 -6.21 14.64 6.68
CA GLU A 342 -5.87 15.66 7.67
C GLU A 342 -4.36 15.74 7.87
N GLU A 343 -3.80 16.94 8.04
CA GLU A 343 -2.35 17.10 8.23
C GLU A 343 -1.80 16.30 9.44
N ARG A 344 -2.63 16.07 10.45
CA ARG A 344 -2.28 15.28 11.64
C ARG A 344 -2.28 13.77 11.40
N ALA A 345 -2.90 13.29 10.33
CA ALA A 345 -2.97 11.89 9.95
C ALA A 345 -1.80 11.47 9.04
N ILE A 346 -1.13 12.45 8.40
CA ILE A 346 0.03 12.25 7.54
C ILE A 346 1.09 11.38 8.24
N ALA A 347 1.42 10.27 7.60
CA ALA A 347 2.34 9.29 8.14
C ALA A 347 3.80 9.75 8.05
N ARG A 348 4.61 9.28 8.99
CA ARG A 348 6.07 9.25 8.85
C ARG A 348 6.47 8.02 8.03
N PRO A 349 7.65 8.01 7.38
CA PRO A 349 8.13 6.81 6.71
C PRO A 349 8.27 5.64 7.69
N ALA A 350 7.95 4.43 7.25
CA ALA A 350 8.08 3.22 8.07
C ALA A 350 9.55 2.89 8.35
N SER A 351 10.43 3.22 7.40
CA SER A 351 11.88 3.15 7.57
C SER A 351 12.56 4.29 6.81
N ILE A 352 13.67 4.79 7.35
CA ILE A 352 14.55 5.74 6.65
C ILE A 352 16.00 5.39 6.97
N ALA A 353 16.83 5.24 5.94
CA ALA A 353 18.23 4.89 6.10
C ALA A 353 19.09 5.58 5.05
N LEU A 354 20.17 6.24 5.49
CA LEU A 354 21.20 6.70 4.58
C LEU A 354 21.86 5.50 3.91
N ARG A 355 21.89 5.52 2.58
CA ARG A 355 22.62 4.53 1.79
C ARG A 355 24.12 4.77 1.99
N PRO A 356 24.89 3.79 2.47
CA PRO A 356 26.32 3.89 2.49
C PRO A 356 26.84 4.11 1.06
N PRO A 357 27.93 4.87 0.87
CA PRO A 357 28.61 4.88 -0.41
C PRO A 357 29.05 3.44 -0.72
N LEU A 358 28.49 2.86 -1.78
CA LEU A 358 28.96 1.58 -2.29
C LEU A 358 30.20 1.83 -3.14
N ASP A 359 31.27 1.04 -2.95
CA ASP A 359 32.27 0.95 -4.01
C ASP A 359 31.56 0.27 -5.17
N ASP A 360 31.18 1.07 -6.16
CA ASP A 360 30.45 0.75 -7.38
C ASP A 360 30.47 -0.77 -7.69
N LEU A 361 29.39 -1.49 -7.35
CA LEU A 361 29.32 -2.93 -7.65
C LEU A 361 29.09 -3.18 -9.15
N ARG A 362 28.67 -2.15 -9.91
CA ARG A 362 28.48 -2.22 -11.36
C ARG A 362 29.79 -2.01 -12.11
N GLN A 363 30.71 -1.23 -11.55
CA GLN A 363 32.08 -1.02 -12.04
C GLN A 363 33.09 -1.02 -10.88
N PRO A 364 33.37 -2.19 -10.29
CA PRO A 364 34.25 -2.24 -9.14
C PRO A 364 35.67 -1.77 -9.53
N PRO A 365 36.33 -0.93 -8.72
CA PRO A 365 37.66 -0.39 -9.02
C PRO A 365 38.72 -1.48 -9.27
N SER A 366 38.48 -2.66 -8.70
CA SER A 366 39.22 -3.90 -8.94
C SER A 366 38.24 -5.08 -8.88
N GLY A 367 38.42 -6.08 -9.74
CA GLY A 367 37.68 -7.34 -9.64
C GLY A 367 37.98 -8.09 -8.35
N ALA A 368 37.16 -9.08 -8.02
CA ALA A 368 37.39 -10.00 -6.90
C ALA A 368 37.30 -11.46 -7.37
N ASP A 369 38.24 -12.30 -6.96
CA ASP A 369 38.22 -13.75 -7.21
C ASP A 369 37.12 -14.43 -6.37
N VAL A 370 36.78 -13.85 -5.22
CA VAL A 370 35.77 -14.36 -4.29
C VAL A 370 34.85 -13.23 -3.81
N ILE A 371 33.55 -13.36 -4.08
CA ILE A 371 32.51 -12.47 -3.54
C ILE A 371 31.70 -13.25 -2.50
N ILE A 372 31.67 -12.74 -1.26
CA ILE A 372 30.90 -13.32 -0.16
C ILE A 372 29.68 -12.44 0.06
N VAL A 373 28.52 -12.91 -0.39
CA VAL A 373 27.23 -12.23 -0.18
C VAL A 373 26.63 -12.67 1.16
N THR A 374 26.29 -11.71 2.01
CA THR A 374 25.81 -12.02 3.38
C THR A 374 24.81 -11.00 3.92
N GLY A 375 24.15 -11.32 5.04
CA GLY A 375 23.31 -10.36 5.77
C GLY A 375 24.11 -9.53 6.79
N PRO A 376 23.59 -8.38 7.26
CA PRO A 376 24.31 -7.50 8.19
C PRO A 376 24.81 -8.22 9.46
N GLY A 377 24.00 -9.12 10.02
CA GLY A 377 24.33 -9.88 11.24
C GLY A 377 25.51 -10.86 11.09
N LEU A 378 25.88 -11.22 9.86
CA LEU A 378 26.99 -12.13 9.56
C LEU A 378 28.20 -11.42 8.95
N ARG A 379 28.20 -10.08 8.92
CA ARG A 379 29.27 -9.27 8.32
C ARG A 379 30.65 -9.62 8.90
N GLN A 380 30.79 -9.69 10.23
CA GLN A 380 32.07 -10.01 10.86
C GLN A 380 32.55 -11.45 10.55
N PRO A 381 31.74 -12.51 10.70
CA PRO A 381 32.08 -13.84 10.20
C PRO A 381 32.50 -13.88 8.73
N ALA A 382 31.76 -13.19 7.85
CA ALA A 382 32.07 -13.11 6.43
C ALA A 382 33.41 -12.41 6.16
N GLN A 383 33.74 -11.35 6.91
CA GLN A 383 35.05 -10.69 6.83
C GLN A 383 36.19 -11.61 7.23
N ARG A 384 36.00 -12.49 8.24
CA ARG A 384 37.01 -13.50 8.59
C ARG A 384 37.22 -14.50 7.46
N LEU A 385 36.15 -14.93 6.79
CA LEU A 385 36.24 -15.82 5.63
C LEU A 385 36.95 -15.12 4.45
N ALA A 386 36.64 -13.85 4.19
CA ALA A 386 37.35 -13.06 3.17
C ALA A 386 38.85 -12.97 3.46
N GLY A 387 39.23 -12.70 4.72
CA GLY A 387 40.63 -12.69 5.14
C GLY A 387 41.33 -14.04 4.96
N TRP A 388 40.62 -15.15 5.19
CA TRP A 388 41.14 -16.50 4.95
C TRP A 388 41.44 -16.78 3.46
N HIS A 389 40.62 -16.23 2.55
CA HIS A 389 40.87 -16.28 1.09
C HIS A 389 42.04 -15.40 0.67
N GLN A 390 42.13 -14.19 1.23
CA GLN A 390 43.24 -13.26 0.98
C GLN A 390 44.60 -13.85 1.38
N GLN A 391 44.66 -14.57 2.51
CA GLN A 391 45.87 -15.31 2.93
C GLN A 391 46.32 -16.40 1.95
N ARG A 392 45.46 -16.80 1.00
CA ARG A 392 45.74 -17.82 -0.03
C ARG A 392 45.95 -17.21 -1.41
N GLY A 393 46.11 -15.89 -1.49
CA GLY A 393 46.40 -15.18 -2.74
C GLY A 393 45.17 -14.82 -3.58
N TYR A 394 43.95 -14.98 -3.04
CA TYR A 394 42.73 -14.57 -3.72
C TYR A 394 42.31 -13.17 -3.28
N SER A 395 41.95 -12.32 -4.24
CA SER A 395 41.20 -11.11 -3.94
C SER A 395 39.80 -11.49 -3.45
N SER A 396 39.35 -10.96 -2.31
CA SER A 396 38.05 -11.28 -1.73
C SER A 396 37.33 -10.04 -1.23
N ARG A 397 36.01 -10.00 -1.46
CA ARG A 397 35.12 -8.91 -1.08
C ARG A 397 33.87 -9.45 -0.38
N VAL A 398 33.48 -8.82 0.73
CA VAL A 398 32.20 -9.07 1.40
C VAL A 398 31.19 -8.03 0.93
N VAL A 399 30.02 -8.47 0.50
CA VAL A 399 28.92 -7.61 0.05
C VAL A 399 27.69 -7.94 0.88
N ILE A 400 27.01 -6.92 1.41
CA ILE A 400 25.72 -7.15 2.07
C ILE A 400 24.65 -7.34 1.00
N PHE A 401 23.80 -8.34 1.18
CA PHE A 401 22.75 -8.67 0.22
C PHE A 401 21.85 -7.47 -0.09
N GLN A 402 21.45 -6.71 0.93
CA GLN A 402 20.64 -5.50 0.74
C GLN A 402 21.34 -4.46 -0.15
N ASP A 403 22.63 -4.22 0.09
CA ASP A 403 23.43 -3.29 -0.72
C ASP A 403 23.47 -3.70 -2.20
N LEU A 404 23.51 -5.01 -2.47
CA LEU A 404 23.44 -5.55 -3.83
C LEU A 404 22.06 -5.34 -4.45
N VAL A 405 20.99 -5.66 -3.72
CA VAL A 405 19.61 -5.42 -4.18
C VAL A 405 19.39 -3.94 -4.50
N ASP A 406 19.83 -3.05 -3.62
CA ASP A 406 19.68 -1.59 -3.74
C ASP A 406 20.51 -0.98 -4.88
N GLU A 407 21.56 -1.68 -5.34
CA GLU A 407 22.45 -1.22 -6.41
C GLU A 407 22.00 -1.71 -7.78
N PHE A 408 21.36 -2.87 -7.87
CA PHE A 408 20.95 -3.46 -9.16
C PHE A 408 19.45 -3.31 -9.45
N ASN A 409 18.66 -2.84 -8.47
CA ASN A 409 17.27 -2.39 -8.62
C ASN A 409 17.16 -0.89 -8.32
#